data_AF-X1S393-F1
#
_entry.id   AF-X1S393-F1
#
_cell.length_a   1.000
_cell.length_b   1.000
_cell.length_c   1.000
_cell.angle_alpha   90.00
_cell.angle_beta   90.00
_cell.angle_gamma   90.00
#
_symmetry.space_group_name_H-M   'P 1'
#
loop_
_entity.id
_entity.type
_entity.pdbx_description
1 polymer ?
#
loop_
_entity_poly.entity_id
_entity_poly.type
_entity_poly.pdbx_seq_one_letter_code
_entity_poly.pdbx_strand_id
1 'polypeptide(L)' 'NAEDLKYAEEFAQNLKQNLQKEMKAKSKAYYLKKRAEGKAHNHTLRCLARQLIKVIYKMLTEDRDYIIRKELRKVA' A
#
# COMPACT_ATOMS: atom_id res chain seq x y z
N ASN A 1 24.60 -16.24 -7.78
CA ASN A 1 25.96 -15.66 -7.67
C ASN A 1 25.90 -14.31 -6.97
N ALA A 2 27.04 -13.74 -6.54
CA ALA A 2 27.06 -12.50 -5.74
C ALA A 2 26.35 -11.31 -6.42
N GLU A 3 26.34 -11.26 -7.75
CA GLU A 3 25.58 -10.28 -8.53
C GLU A 3 24.07 -10.48 -8.43
N ASP A 4 23.57 -11.73 -8.50
CA ASP A 4 22.14 -12.02 -8.36
C ASP A 4 21.61 -11.63 -6.97
N LEU A 5 22.42 -11.87 -5.94
CA LEU A 5 22.07 -11.50 -4.56
C LEU A 5 22.00 -9.98 -4.40
N LYS A 6 22.97 -9.26 -4.98
CA LYS A 6 23.01 -7.79 -4.99
C LYS A 6 21.82 -7.19 -5.74
N TYR A 7 21.45 -7.79 -6.88
CA TYR A 7 20.29 -7.37 -7.67
C TYR A 7 18.98 -7.60 -6.91
N ALA A 8 18.85 -8.74 -6.22
CA ALA A 8 17.69 -9.04 -5.38
C ALA A 8 17.57 -8.08 -4.19
N GLU A 9 18.68 -7.71 -3.54
CA GLU A 9 18.71 -6.73 -2.45
C GLU A 9 18.34 -5.33 -2.93
N GLU A 10 18.91 -4.88 -4.05
CA GLU A 10 18.65 -3.57 -4.64
C GLU A 10 17.20 -3.45 -5.14
N PHE A 11 16.65 -4.54 -5.70
CA PHE A 11 15.23 -4.66 -6.03
C PHE A 11 14.35 -4.58 -4.77
N ALA A 12 14.67 -5.32 -3.71
CA ALA A 12 13.90 -5.29 -2.47
C ALA A 12 13.93 -3.90 -1.81
N GLN A 13 15.05 -3.18 -1.86
CA GLN A 13 15.17 -1.81 -1.35
C GLN A 13 14.34 -0.83 -2.18
N ASN A 14 14.44 -0.87 -3.51
CA ASN A 14 13.64 -0.04 -4.40
C ASN A 14 12.15 -0.32 -4.24
N LEU A 15 11.75 -1.59 -4.14
CA LEU A 15 10.38 -2.00 -3.87
C LEU A 15 9.89 -1.41 -2.54
N LYS A 16 10.68 -1.54 -1.47
CA LYS A 16 10.35 -1.00 -0.14
C LYS A 16 10.20 0.53 -0.16
N GLN A 17 11.07 1.23 -0.89
CA GLN A 17 11.05 2.69 -1.00
C GLN A 17 9.83 3.19 -1.79
N ASN A 18 9.55 2.57 -2.94
CA ASN A 18 8.42 2.92 -3.80
C ASN A 18 7.09 2.59 -3.12
N LEU A 19 6.98 1.41 -2.51
CA LEU A 19 5.81 0.99 -1.75
C LEU A 19 5.54 1.97 -0.59
N GLN A 20 6.56 2.37 0.18
CA GLN A 20 6.40 3.34 1.25
C GLN A 20 5.92 4.70 0.73
N LYS A 21 6.51 5.22 -0.34
CA LYS A 21 6.20 6.56 -0.86
C LYS A 21 4.74 6.65 -1.32
N GLU A 22 4.29 5.69 -2.12
CA GLU A 22 2.95 5.72 -2.70
C GLU A 22 1.85 5.34 -1.69
N MET A 23 2.12 4.36 -0.81
CA MET A 23 1.19 4.01 0.27
C MET A 23 1.03 5.14 1.27
N LYS A 24 2.11 5.88 1.60
CA LYS A 24 2.08 7.01 2.54
C LYS A 24 1.18 8.13 2.04
N ALA A 25 1.32 8.53 0.77
CA ALA A 25 0.51 9.60 0.18
C ALA A 25 -0.99 9.26 0.22
N LYS A 26 -1.37 8.04 -0.18
CA LYS A 26 -2.77 7.61 -0.18
C LYS A 26 -3.35 7.42 1.21
N SER A 27 -2.56 6.85 2.13
CA SER A 27 -2.97 6.68 3.52
C SER A 27 -3.23 8.02 4.17
N LYS A 28 -2.38 9.03 3.91
CA LYS A 28 -2.58 10.40 4.38
C LYS A 28 -3.84 11.02 3.77
N ALA A 29 -4.05 10.91 2.47
CA ALA A 29 -5.25 11.46 1.82
C ALA A 29 -6.54 10.82 2.35
N TYR A 30 -6.57 9.50 2.53
CA TYR A 30 -7.72 8.79 3.10
C TYR A 30 -7.95 9.17 4.57
N TYR A 31 -6.88 9.28 5.37
CA TYR A 31 -6.95 9.76 6.74
C TYR A 31 -7.57 11.16 6.81
N LEU A 32 -7.08 12.10 6.01
CA LEU A 32 -7.58 13.48 5.97
C LEU A 32 -9.05 13.53 5.53
N LYS A 33 -9.44 12.74 4.52
CA LYS A 33 -10.85 12.60 4.11
C LYS A 33 -11.72 12.16 5.29
N LYS A 34 -11.32 11.13 6.03
CA LYS A 34 -12.08 10.65 7.19
C LYS A 34 -12.12 11.65 8.35
N ARG A 35 -11.06 12.44 8.54
CA ARG A 35 -11.07 13.56 9.49
C ARG A 35 -12.04 14.66 9.05
N ALA A 36 -12.09 14.99 7.76
CA ALA A 36 -13.03 15.96 7.20
C ALA A 36 -14.51 15.48 7.30
N GLU A 37 -14.75 14.17 7.25
CA GLU A 37 -16.06 13.57 7.57
C GLU A 37 -16.43 13.62 9.07
N GLY A 38 -15.63 14.30 9.92
CA GLY A 38 -15.88 14.43 11.36
C GLY A 38 -15.48 13.22 12.19
N LYS A 39 -14.79 12.21 11.62
CA LYS A 39 -14.40 11.02 12.38
C LYS A 39 -13.27 11.34 13.37
N ALA A 40 -13.40 10.82 14.60
CA ALA A 40 -12.33 10.87 15.59
C ALA A 40 -11.03 10.20 15.09
N HIS A 41 -9.89 10.60 15.65
CA HIS A 41 -8.58 10.08 15.27
C HIS A 41 -8.52 8.54 15.30
N ASN A 42 -8.87 7.93 16.44
CA ASN A 42 -8.84 6.47 16.61
C ASN A 42 -9.79 5.74 15.66
N HIS A 43 -10.94 6.34 15.35
CA HIS A 43 -11.85 5.79 14.36
C HIS A 43 -11.23 5.80 12.96
N THR A 44 -10.55 6.90 12.61
CA THR A 44 -9.86 7.04 11.33
C THR A 44 -8.70 6.05 11.20
N LEU A 45 -7.88 5.88 12.23
CA LEU A 45 -6.81 4.88 12.25
C LEU A 45 -7.34 3.46 12.07
N ARG A 46 -8.44 3.11 12.77
CA ARG A 46 -9.11 1.82 12.58
C ARG A 46 -9.61 1.62 11.14
N CYS A 47 -10.16 2.67 10.52
CA CYS A 47 -10.55 2.63 9.12
C CYS A 47 -9.36 2.43 8.18
N LEU A 48 -8.21 3.06 8.46
CA LEU A 48 -6.98 2.88 7.70
C LEU A 48 -6.45 1.45 7.83
N ALA A 49 -6.33 0.93 9.06
CA ALA A 49 -5.84 -0.41 9.33
C ALA A 49 -6.69 -1.48 8.61
N ARG A 50 -8.02 -1.35 8.63
CA ARG A 50 -8.92 -2.25 7.89
C ARG A 50 -8.68 -2.24 6.38
N GLN A 51 -8.37 -1.09 5.78
CA GLN A 51 -8.04 -1.01 4.35
C GLN A 51 -6.72 -1.73 4.04
N LEU A 52 -5.71 -1.57 4.90
CA LEU A 52 -4.42 -2.25 4.75
C LEU A 52 -4.55 -3.76 4.87
N ILE A 53 -5.28 -4.26 5.88
CA ILE A 53 -5.52 -5.69 6.06
C ILE A 53 -6.22 -6.28 4.82
N LYS A 54 -7.21 -5.59 4.25
CA LYS A 54 -7.87 -6.04 3.01
C LYS A 54 -6.93 -6.13 1.81
N VAL A 55 -5.99 -5.19 1.70
CA VAL A 55 -4.98 -5.21 0.64
C VAL A 55 -4.03 -6.40 0.83
N ILE A 56 -3.49 -6.58 2.04
CA ILE A 56 -2.58 -7.68 2.34
C ILE A 56 -3.27 -9.03 2.12
N TYR A 57 -4.51 -9.17 2.59
CA TYR A 57 -5.32 -10.37 2.36
C TYR A 57 -5.41 -10.69 0.86
N LYS A 58 -5.78 -9.70 0.03
CA LYS A 58 -5.86 -9.89 -1.42
C LYS A 58 -4.51 -10.23 -2.05
N MET A 59 -3.43 -9.58 -1.63
CA MET A 59 -2.09 -9.89 -2.14
C MET A 59 -1.73 -11.35 -1.87
N LEU A 60 -2.04 -11.85 -0.68
CA LEU A 60 -1.78 -13.24 -0.28
C LEU A 60 -2.70 -14.25 -0.97
N THR A 61 -3.99 -13.93 -1.15
CA THR A 61 -4.96 -14.88 -1.71
C THR A 61 -5.01 -14.90 -3.23
N GLU A 62 -4.66 -13.78 -3.88
CA GLU A 62 -4.70 -13.62 -5.34
C GLU A 62 -3.30 -13.76 -5.96
N ASP A 63 -2.29 -14.14 -5.18
CA ASP A 63 -0.87 -14.25 -5.57
C ASP A 63 -0.41 -13.09 -6.47
N ARG A 64 -0.60 -11.87 -5.96
CA ARG A 64 -0.30 -10.66 -6.72
C ARG A 64 0.28 -9.56 -5.88
N ASP A 65 1.08 -8.75 -6.56
CA ASP A 65 1.69 -7.58 -5.97
C ASP A 65 0.67 -6.52 -5.55
N TYR A 66 1.15 -5.58 -4.75
CA TYR A 66 0.41 -4.38 -4.41
C TYR A 66 0.10 -3.59 -5.69
N ILE A 67 -1.18 -3.45 -6.03
CA ILE A 67 -1.61 -2.65 -7.18
C ILE A 67 -2.39 -1.43 -6.69
N ILE A 68 -2.01 -0.28 -7.22
CA ILE A 68 -2.75 0.95 -7.08
C ILE A 68 -4.02 0.90 -7.93
N ARG A 69 -5.19 1.12 -7.31
CA ARG A 69 -6.51 1.18 -7.97
C ARG A 69 -6.61 1.99 -9.28
N LYS A 70 -5.70 2.94 -9.54
CA LYS A 70 -5.68 3.70 -10.80
C LYS A 70 -5.19 2.82 -11.97
N GLU A 71 -4.31 1.86 -11.67
CA GLU A 71 -3.81 0.87 -12.61
C GLU A 71 -4.79 -0.30 -12.79
N LEU A 72 -5.50 -0.73 -11.73
CA LEU A 72 -6.57 -1.75 -11.85
C LEU A 72 -7.65 -1.39 -12.88
N ARG A 73 -7.96 -0.09 -13.06
CA ARG A 73 -8.96 0.38 -14.03
C ARG A 73 -8.46 0.49 -15.47
N LYS A 74 -7.15 0.35 -15.70
CA LYS A 74 -6.57 0.34 -17.06
C LYS A 74 -6.37 -1.08 -17.60
N VAL A 75 -6.33 -2.06 -16.70
CA VAL A 75 -6.06 -3.47 -17.01
C VAL A 75 -7.36 -4.27 -17.18
N ALA A 76 -8.50 -3.71 -16.72
CA ALA A 76 -9.85 -4.25 -16.90
C ALA A 76 -10.58 -3.48 -18.01
#